data_AF-A0A7U7ET55-F1
#
_entry.id   AF-A0A7U7ET55-F1
#
_cell.length_a   1.000
_cell.length_b   1.000
_cell.length_c   1.000
_cell.angle_alpha   90.00
_cell.angle_beta   90.00
_cell.angle_gamma   90.00
#
_symmetry.space_group_name_H-M   'P 1'
#
loop_
_entity.id
_entity.type
_entity.pdbx_description
1 polymer ?
#
loop_
_entity_poly.entity_id
_entity_poly.type
_entity_poly.pdbx_seq_one_letter_code
_entity_poly.pdbx_strand_id
1 'polypeptide(L)'
;MDSLCDQETCESSGQIAVAKKGQATAYQLIDLSNIFITIEDNKVLINSAKLYDYQGVINVGDFNFDGLEDFAVQNGNNGSYGGPSYDIFLYNKKKGNFSTVLRYLASLNKPWASLRLPQTVNES
;
A
#
# COMPACT_ATOMS: atom_id res chain seq x y z
N MET A 1 13.38 -26.05 -6.23
CA MET A 1 13.28 -24.80 -7.00
C MET A 1 12.18 -24.04 -6.33
N ASP A 2 12.55 -23.10 -5.45
CA ASP A 2 11.62 -22.38 -4.60
C ASP A 2 10.75 -21.48 -5.48
N SER A 3 9.46 -21.75 -5.54
CA SER A 3 8.52 -20.78 -6.10
C SER A 3 8.35 -19.68 -5.06
N LEU A 4 8.83 -18.48 -5.37
CA LEU A 4 8.59 -17.25 -4.60
C LEU A 4 7.09 -16.90 -4.50
N CYS A 5 6.26 -17.57 -5.31
CA CYS A 5 4.82 -17.46 -5.33
C CYS A 5 4.18 -18.85 -5.26
N ASP A 6 3.16 -19.00 -4.40
CA ASP A 6 2.20 -20.10 -4.46
C ASP A 6 0.92 -19.65 -5.18
N GLN A 7 -0.10 -20.52 -5.29
CA GLN A 7 -1.31 -20.22 -6.07
C GLN A 7 -2.09 -18.98 -5.57
N GLU A 8 -1.88 -18.58 -4.31
CA GLU A 8 -2.67 -17.52 -3.64
C GLU A 8 -1.82 -16.33 -3.20
N THR A 9 -0.52 -16.52 -2.96
CA THR A 9 0.35 -15.46 -2.43
C THR A 9 1.74 -15.50 -3.05
N CYS A 10 2.31 -14.32 -3.27
CA CYS A 10 3.71 -14.17 -3.65
C CYS A 10 4.44 -13.22 -2.71
N GLU A 11 5.64 -13.60 -2.29
CA GLU A 11 6.49 -12.78 -1.44
C GLU A 11 7.89 -12.70 -2.04
N SER A 12 8.26 -11.51 -2.55
CA SER A 12 9.58 -11.28 -3.11
C SER A 12 10.01 -9.83 -3.01
N SER A 13 11.31 -9.58 -3.15
CA SER A 13 11.79 -8.24 -3.47
C SER A 13 11.27 -7.81 -4.85
N GLY A 14 11.20 -6.50 -5.07
CA GLY A 14 10.71 -5.95 -6.33
C GLY A 14 10.87 -4.45 -6.40
N GLN A 15 10.25 -3.83 -7.40
CA GLN A 15 10.34 -2.40 -7.61
C GLN A 15 8.98 -1.81 -7.96
N ILE A 16 8.69 -0.64 -7.40
CA ILE A 16 7.55 0.18 -7.83
C ILE A 16 8.04 1.26 -8.78
N ALA A 17 7.38 1.34 -9.93
CA ALA A 17 7.56 2.41 -10.89
C ALA A 17 6.45 3.45 -10.72
N VAL A 18 6.83 4.69 -10.40
CA VAL A 18 5.90 5.80 -10.22
C VAL A 18 5.91 6.67 -11.47
N ALA A 19 4.76 6.79 -12.12
CA ALA A 19 4.56 7.60 -13.33
C ALA A 19 3.44 8.62 -13.13
N LYS A 20 3.52 9.74 -13.84
CA LYS A 20 2.40 10.68 -13.90
C LYS A 20 1.28 10.08 -14.74
N LYS A 21 0.03 10.39 -14.38
CA LYS A 21 -1.14 9.97 -15.16
C LYS A 21 -0.96 10.36 -16.63
N GLY A 22 -1.10 9.38 -17.53
CA GLY A 22 -0.94 9.57 -18.98
C GLY A 22 0.51 9.56 -19.47
N GLN A 23 1.50 9.38 -18.60
CA GLN A 23 2.90 9.20 -18.99
C GLN A 23 3.30 7.74 -18.81
N ALA A 24 3.87 7.14 -19.86
CA ALA A 24 4.37 5.76 -19.80
C ALA A 24 5.73 5.67 -19.07
N THR A 25 6.48 6.78 -19.00
CA THR A 25 7.79 6.82 -18.36
C THR A 25 7.63 7.13 -16.87
N ALA A 26 8.17 6.24 -16.03
CA ALA A 26 8.27 6.48 -14.61
C ALA A 26 9.27 7.60 -14.31
N TYR A 27 8.92 8.51 -13.41
CA TYR A 27 9.82 9.55 -12.92
C TYR A 27 10.55 9.13 -11.63
N GLN A 28 10.12 8.02 -11.02
CA GLN A 28 10.77 7.45 -9.85
C GLN A 28 10.65 5.93 -9.88
N LEU A 29 11.74 5.26 -9.53
CA LEU A 29 11.79 3.83 -9.25
C LEU A 29 12.10 3.66 -7.76
N ILE A 30 11.39 2.76 -7.09
CA ILE A 30 11.49 2.53 -5.65
C ILE A 30 11.74 1.04 -5.43
N ASP A 31 12.92 0.70 -4.93
CA ASP A 31 13.27 -0.67 -4.60
C ASP A 31 12.62 -1.08 -3.28
N LEU A 32 11.97 -2.23 -3.29
CA LEU A 32 11.31 -2.83 -2.15
C LEU A 32 12.05 -4.13 -1.81
N SER A 33 12.49 -4.24 -0.56
CA SER A 33 13.10 -5.47 -0.06
C SER A 33 12.12 -6.63 -0.02
N ASN A 34 10.82 -6.33 0.12
CA ASN A 34 9.77 -7.32 0.14
C ASN A 34 8.41 -6.73 -0.29
N ILE A 35 7.67 -7.48 -1.11
CA ILE A 35 6.32 -7.18 -1.55
C ILE A 35 5.49 -8.43 -1.28
N PHE A 36 4.40 -8.28 -0.54
CA PHE A 36 3.43 -9.35 -0.32
C PHE A 36 2.24 -9.15 -1.25
N ILE A 37 2.06 -10.07 -2.19
CA ILE A 37 1.01 -10.04 -3.20
C ILE A 37 0.00 -11.13 -2.89
N THR A 38 -1.27 -10.79 -2.72
CA THR A 38 -2.37 -11.75 -2.77
C THR A 38 -2.97 -11.78 -4.16
N ILE A 39 -3.16 -12.99 -4.69
CA ILE A 39 -3.74 -13.26 -6.01
C ILE A 39 -5.12 -13.88 -5.79
N GLU A 40 -6.16 -13.22 -6.29
CA GLU A 40 -7.53 -13.73 -6.28
C GLU A 40 -8.05 -13.73 -7.74
N ASP A 41 -8.60 -14.86 -8.21
CA ASP A 41 -9.05 -15.04 -9.60
C ASP A 41 -8.01 -14.64 -10.68
N ASN A 42 -6.73 -14.98 -10.45
CA ASN A 42 -5.59 -14.58 -11.29
C ASN A 42 -5.40 -13.05 -11.42
N LYS A 43 -5.92 -12.27 -10.48
CA LYS A 43 -5.76 -10.82 -10.41
C LYS A 43 -5.08 -10.42 -9.11
N VAL A 44 -4.19 -9.44 -9.20
CA VAL A 44 -3.62 -8.78 -8.02
C VAL A 44 -4.71 -7.90 -7.40
N LEU A 45 -4.90 -8.04 -6.09
CA LEU A 45 -5.80 -7.18 -5.33
C LEU A 45 -5.17 -5.81 -5.11
N ILE A 46 -5.75 -4.76 -5.69
CA ILE A 46 -5.30 -3.36 -5.57
C ILE A 46 -6.45 -2.55 -4.95
N ASN A 47 -6.18 -1.71 -3.95
CA ASN A 47 -7.17 -0.85 -3.27
C ASN A 47 -8.44 -1.59 -2.76
N SER A 48 -8.34 -2.83 -2.31
CA SER A 48 -9.45 -3.50 -1.63
C SER A 48 -9.49 -3.04 -0.17
N ALA A 49 -10.59 -2.41 0.24
CA ALA A 49 -10.88 -2.04 1.62
C ALA A 49 -12.10 -2.83 2.14
N LYS A 50 -12.19 -4.13 1.85
CA LYS A 50 -13.22 -4.97 2.47
C LYS A 50 -12.84 -5.22 3.93
N LEU A 51 -13.82 -5.02 4.81
CA LEU A 51 -13.66 -5.03 6.27
C LEU A 51 -13.18 -6.39 6.85
N TYR A 52 -13.25 -7.47 6.06
CA TYR A 52 -12.86 -8.82 6.47
C TYR A 52 -12.13 -9.64 5.40
N ASP A 53 -11.93 -9.13 4.19
CA ASP A 53 -11.26 -9.85 3.10
C ASP A 53 -10.18 -8.95 2.49
N TYR A 54 -8.92 -9.36 2.65
CA TYR A 54 -7.72 -8.89 1.96
C TYR A 54 -7.64 -7.38 1.63
N GLN A 55 -6.85 -6.66 2.43
CA GLN A 55 -6.43 -5.30 2.14
C GLN A 55 -5.50 -5.30 0.93
N GLY A 56 -5.76 -4.48 -0.09
CA GLY A 56 -5.00 -4.49 -1.34
C GLY A 56 -3.48 -4.33 -1.14
N VAL A 57 -2.69 -4.90 -2.06
CA VAL A 57 -1.21 -4.88 -2.04
C VAL A 57 -0.67 -3.45 -2.03
N ILE A 58 -1.35 -2.54 -2.73
CA ILE A 58 -1.06 -1.11 -2.74
C ILE A 58 -2.32 -0.38 -2.30
N ASN A 59 -2.15 0.54 -1.34
CA ASN A 59 -3.21 1.42 -0.83
C ASN A 59 -2.79 2.87 -1.01
N VAL A 60 -3.67 3.70 -1.57
CA VAL A 60 -3.45 5.14 -1.76
C VAL A 60 -4.27 5.93 -0.74
N GLY A 61 -3.67 6.96 -0.14
CA GLY A 61 -4.34 7.81 0.85
C GLY A 61 -3.40 8.89 1.38
N ASP A 62 -3.91 9.84 2.17
CA ASP A 62 -3.09 10.88 2.82
C ASP A 62 -2.71 10.40 4.23
N PHE A 63 -1.54 9.76 4.36
CA PHE A 63 -1.11 9.08 5.59
C PHE A 63 -0.50 10.04 6.63
N ASN A 64 -0.03 11.21 6.19
CA ASN A 64 0.58 12.22 7.05
C ASN A 64 -0.29 13.47 7.27
N PHE A 65 -1.49 13.51 6.68
CA PHE A 65 -2.47 14.58 6.76
C PHE A 65 -1.98 15.93 6.21
N ASP A 66 -1.15 15.91 5.17
CA ASP A 66 -0.64 17.12 4.52
C ASP A 66 -1.47 17.59 3.30
N GLY A 67 -2.53 16.85 2.97
CA GLY A 67 -3.43 17.10 1.84
C GLY A 67 -2.91 16.60 0.50
N LEU A 68 -1.83 15.82 0.48
CA LEU A 68 -1.29 15.17 -0.72
C LEU A 68 -1.52 13.65 -0.66
N GLU A 69 -1.62 13.03 -1.83
CA GLU A 69 -1.75 11.57 -1.89
C GLU A 69 -0.40 10.90 -1.64
N ASP A 70 -0.38 10.01 -0.65
CA ASP A 70 0.68 9.06 -0.34
C ASP A 70 0.28 7.64 -0.78
N PHE A 71 1.17 6.67 -0.61
CA PHE A 71 0.79 5.27 -0.77
C PHE A 71 1.49 4.34 0.21
N ALA A 72 0.89 3.18 0.44
CA ALA A 72 1.41 2.12 1.26
C ALA A 72 1.45 0.81 0.48
N VAL A 73 2.49 0.00 0.69
CA VAL A 73 2.70 -1.29 0.01
C VAL A 73 2.78 -2.38 1.05
N GLN A 74 2.00 -3.44 0.90
CA GLN A 74 2.04 -4.57 1.81
C GLN A 74 3.40 -5.27 1.66
N ASN A 75 4.09 -5.44 2.79
CA ASN A 75 5.42 -6.06 2.85
C ASN A 75 5.44 -7.32 3.73
N GLY A 76 4.25 -7.87 4.02
CA GLY A 76 4.08 -9.13 4.75
C GLY A 76 2.86 -9.10 5.67
N ASN A 77 2.83 -10.06 6.59
CA ASN A 77 1.76 -10.25 7.58
C ASN A 77 2.33 -10.19 9.01
N ASN A 78 3.12 -9.16 9.28
CA ASN A 78 3.85 -9.00 10.55
C ASN A 78 3.06 -8.21 11.61
N GLY A 79 1.78 -7.91 11.35
CA GLY A 79 0.88 -7.27 12.30
C GLY A 79 0.41 -8.23 13.39
N SER A 80 -0.37 -7.71 14.35
CA SER A 80 -0.94 -8.52 15.42
C SER A 80 -1.82 -9.62 14.85
N TYR A 81 -1.68 -10.84 15.39
CA TYR A 81 -2.38 -12.05 14.93
C TYR A 81 -2.15 -12.39 13.44
N GLY A 82 -0.98 -12.02 12.90
CA GLY A 82 -0.69 -12.24 11.48
C GLY A 82 -1.41 -11.26 10.55
N GLY A 83 -1.84 -10.10 11.07
CA GLY A 83 -2.39 -9.04 10.24
C GLY A 83 -1.36 -8.45 9.27
N PRO A 84 -1.79 -7.72 8.24
CA PRO A 84 -0.88 -7.17 7.23
C PRO A 84 0.08 -6.12 7.81
N SER A 85 1.27 -6.03 7.23
CA SER A 85 2.26 -4.98 7.48
C SER A 85 2.57 -4.22 6.20
N TYR A 86 2.86 -2.92 6.33
CA TYR A 86 3.04 -2.03 5.18
C TYR A 86 4.29 -1.16 5.31
N ASP A 87 4.93 -0.89 4.17
CA ASP A 87 5.83 0.25 4.02
C ASP A 87 5.05 1.45 3.48
N ILE A 88 5.19 2.61 4.14
CA ILE A 88 4.49 3.86 3.78
C ILE A 88 5.46 4.82 3.07
N PHE A 89 4.98 5.37 1.95
CA PHE A 89 5.70 6.28 1.07
C PHE A 89 5.00 7.63 1.03
N LEU A 90 5.65 8.64 1.60
CA LEU A 90 5.09 9.99 1.70
C LEU A 90 5.53 10.85 0.51
N TYR A 91 4.58 11.56 -0.10
CA TYR A 91 4.88 12.46 -1.21
C TYR A 91 5.53 13.76 -0.72
N ASN A 92 6.71 14.07 -1.27
CA ASN A 92 7.39 15.34 -0.99
C ASN A 92 7.14 16.32 -2.14
N LYS A 93 6.21 17.25 -1.96
CA LYS A 93 5.90 18.29 -2.95
C LYS A 93 7.11 19.12 -3.40
N LYS A 94 8.06 19.40 -2.51
CA LYS A 94 9.25 20.21 -2.84
C LYS A 94 10.22 19.46 -3.75
N LYS A 95 10.36 18.15 -3.54
CA LYS A 95 11.25 17.28 -4.32
C LYS A 95 10.56 16.63 -5.52
N GLY A 96 9.23 16.60 -5.53
CA GLY A 96 8.43 15.94 -6.57
C GLY A 96 8.56 14.42 -6.55
N ASN A 97 8.89 13.82 -5.41
CA ASN A 97 9.13 12.38 -5.27
C ASN A 97 8.58 11.82 -3.95
N PHE A 98 8.52 10.51 -3.85
CA PHE A 98 8.13 9.80 -2.63
C PHE A 98 9.35 9.43 -1.80
N SER A 99 9.25 9.56 -0.47
CA SER A 99 10.25 9.06 0.47
C SER A 99 9.65 7.90 1.27
N THR A 100 10.41 6.83 1.50
CA THR A 100 10.05 5.81 2.50
C THR A 100 10.18 6.41 3.88
N VAL A 101 9.14 6.33 4.71
CA VAL A 101 9.16 7.01 6.01
C VAL A 101 8.96 6.05 7.18
N LEU A 102 8.04 5.08 7.11
CA LEU A 102 7.65 4.26 8.26
C LEU A 102 7.18 2.86 7.87
N ARG A 103 7.48 1.87 8.72
CA ARG A 103 6.86 0.53 8.70
C ARG A 103 5.66 0.51 9.63
N TYR A 104 4.48 0.21 9.11
CA TYR A 104 3.23 0.11 9.87
C TYR A 104 2.86 -1.35 10.14
N LEU A 105 2.48 -1.66 11.38
CA LEU A 105 2.00 -2.98 11.80
C LEU A 105 0.51 -2.87 12.17
N ALA A 106 -0.37 -3.57 11.46
CA ALA A 106 -1.80 -3.57 11.80
C ALA A 106 -2.04 -4.26 13.16
N SER A 107 -2.97 -3.75 13.99
CA SER A 107 -3.43 -4.44 15.22
C SER A 107 -4.95 -4.62 15.22
N LEU A 108 -5.44 -5.82 15.54
CA LEU A 108 -6.87 -6.20 15.42
C LEU A 108 -7.81 -5.60 16.49
N ASN A 109 -7.34 -4.74 17.40
CA ASN A 109 -8.16 -4.32 18.56
C ASN A 109 -8.50 -2.83 18.63
N LYS A 110 -8.65 -2.19 17.47
CA LYS A 110 -9.22 -0.85 17.38
C LYS A 110 -10.15 -0.78 16.17
N PRO A 111 -11.35 -0.19 16.29
CA PRO A 111 -12.25 0.06 15.16
C PRO A 111 -11.72 1.15 14.20
N TRP A 112 -10.40 1.38 14.21
CA TRP A 112 -9.67 2.33 13.39
C TRP A 112 -8.27 1.82 13.02
N ALA A 113 -8.17 0.91 12.06
CA ALA A 113 -7.24 1.15 10.95
C ALA A 113 -7.78 2.29 10.02
N SER A 114 -8.65 3.15 10.57
CA SER A 114 -9.25 4.32 9.92
C SER A 114 -8.22 5.44 9.90
N LEU A 115 -7.51 5.49 8.78
CA LEU A 115 -7.28 6.76 8.13
C LEU A 115 -8.62 7.51 8.09
N ARG A 116 -8.78 8.59 8.85
CA ARG A 116 -9.92 9.49 8.62
C ARG A 116 -9.66 10.20 7.30
N LEU A 117 -10.09 9.60 6.19
CA LEU A 117 -10.35 10.38 5.00
C LEU A 117 -11.47 11.36 5.38
N PRO A 118 -11.28 12.69 5.22
CA PRO A 118 -12.40 13.60 5.35
C PRO A 118 -13.47 13.19 4.34
N GLN A 119 -14.61 12.72 4.83
CA GLN A 119 -15.83 12.68 4.03
C GLN A 119 -16.10 14.12 3.64
N THR A 120 -15.99 14.45 2.35
CA THR A 120 -16.52 15.71 1.83
C THR A 120 -18.03 15.64 1.97
N VAL A 121 -18.54 16.19 3.06
CA VAL A 121 -19.97 16.42 3.22
C VAL A 121 -20.31 17.62 2.34
N ASN A 122 -20.72 17.35 1.11
CA ASN A 122 -21.45 18.34 0.32
C ASN A 122 -22.90 18.30 0.80
N GLU A 123 -23.24 19.14 1.76
CA GLU A 123 -24.63 19.51 2.02
C GLU A 123 -24.92 20.83 1.30
N SER A 124 -25.84 20.73 0.34
CA SER A 124 -26.53 21.84 -0.34
C SER A 124 -27.72 22.33 0.47
#